data_AF-A0A7S9E0H3-F1
#
_entry.id   AF-A0A7S9E0H3-F1
#
_cell.length_a   1.000
_cell.length_b   1.000
_cell.length_c   1.000
_cell.angle_alpha   90.00
_cell.angle_beta   90.00
_cell.angle_gamma   90.00
#
_symmetry.space_group_name_H-M   'P 1'
#
loop_
_entity.id
_entity.type
_entity.pdbx_description
1 polymer ?
#
loop_
_entity_poly.entity_id
_entity_poly.type
_entity_poly.pdbx_seq_one_letter_code
_entity_poly.pdbx_strand_id
1 'polypeptide(L)'
;MVPALAISYGISALFYMGEWQGFAALGTFNLFVARIAVASFMAYALGQILDVHVFNRLRQSRRWWLAPTASTLFGNISDTVAFFFIASGAARTRLWPPTGEIALVDYSFKVLISIIFFLPMYGVLLNMLLKRLADKSDLSALQPS
;
A
#
# COMPACT_ATOMS: atom_id res chain seq x y z
N MET A 1 3.28 -11.16 -4.26
CA MET A 1 2.50 -10.22 -5.11
C MET A 1 1.93 -10.85 -6.36
N VAL A 2 2.71 -11.64 -7.12
CA VAL A 2 2.22 -12.36 -8.32
C VAL A 2 0.92 -13.16 -8.08
N PRO A 3 0.74 -13.87 -6.94
CA PRO A 3 -0.53 -14.56 -6.65
C PRO A 3 -1.73 -13.61 -6.53
N ALA A 4 -1.53 -12.43 -5.92
CA ALA A 4 -2.59 -11.43 -5.77
C ALA A 4 -3.01 -10.82 -7.12
N LEU A 5 -2.05 -10.65 -8.04
CA LEU A 5 -2.32 -10.17 -9.40
C LEU A 5 -3.14 -11.19 -10.20
N ALA A 6 -2.77 -12.47 -10.11
CA ALA A 6 -3.50 -13.55 -10.76
C ALA A 6 -4.95 -13.68 -10.22
N ILE A 7 -5.12 -13.59 -8.89
CA ILE A 7 -6.44 -13.62 -8.25
C ILE A 7 -7.27 -12.40 -8.64
N SER A 8 -6.66 -11.20 -8.61
CA SER A 8 -7.34 -9.95 -8.99
C SER A 8 -7.80 -9.98 -10.44
N TYR A 9 -6.95 -10.45 -11.37
CA TYR A 9 -7.32 -10.65 -12.77
C TYR A 9 -8.44 -11.68 -12.93
N GLY A 10 -8.34 -12.83 -12.25
CA GLY A 10 -9.34 -13.89 -12.32
C GLY A 10 -10.72 -13.43 -11.85
N ILE A 11 -10.79 -12.74 -10.71
CA ILE A 11 -12.05 -12.20 -10.19
C ILE A 11 -12.61 -11.13 -11.12
N SER A 12 -11.77 -10.22 -11.60
CA SER A 12 -12.19 -9.12 -12.50
C SER A 12 -12.57 -9.61 -13.91
N ALA A 13 -12.07 -10.76 -14.34
CA ALA A 13 -12.48 -11.41 -15.58
C ALA A 13 -13.80 -12.17 -15.44
N LEU A 14 -14.06 -12.77 -14.26
CA LEU A 14 -15.31 -13.46 -13.95
C LEU A 14 -16.47 -12.48 -13.68
N PHE A 15 -16.18 -11.31 -13.11
CA PHE A 15 -17.16 -10.27 -12.81
C PHE A 15 -16.77 -8.97 -13.52
N TYR A 16 -17.51 -8.61 -14.57
CA TYR A 16 -17.32 -7.36 -15.30
C TYR A 16 -18.59 -6.51 -15.15
N MET A 17 -18.45 -5.27 -14.66
CA MET A 17 -19.56 -4.34 -14.40
C MET A 17 -20.66 -4.92 -13.50
N GLY A 18 -20.30 -5.77 -12.53
CA GLY A 18 -21.25 -6.39 -11.60
C GLY A 18 -22.01 -7.60 -12.17
N GLU A 19 -21.80 -7.93 -13.44
CA GLU A 19 -22.41 -9.08 -14.10
C GLU A 19 -21.45 -10.27 -14.14
N TRP A 20 -21.99 -11.47 -13.90
CA TRP A 20 -21.24 -12.73 -13.99
C TRP A 20 -21.01 -13.10 -15.45
N GLN A 21 -19.75 -13.09 -15.89
CA GLN A 21 -19.37 -13.36 -17.28
C GLN A 21 -19.19 -14.87 -17.59
N GLY A 22 -19.24 -15.73 -16.56
CA GLY A 22 -19.05 -17.17 -16.69
C GLY A 22 -17.58 -17.60 -16.84
N PHE A 23 -17.30 -18.89 -16.65
CA PHE A 23 -15.93 -19.43 -16.74
C PHE A 23 -15.33 -19.35 -18.14
N ALA A 24 -16.14 -19.17 -19.19
CA ALA A 24 -15.67 -18.93 -20.55
C ALA A 24 -14.86 -17.63 -20.66
N ALA A 25 -15.13 -16.63 -19.82
CA ALA A 25 -14.39 -15.36 -19.79
C ALA A 25 -12.94 -15.51 -19.35
N LEU A 26 -12.58 -16.60 -18.65
CA LEU A 26 -11.18 -16.92 -18.32
C LEU A 26 -10.39 -17.44 -19.55
N GLY A 27 -11.09 -17.94 -20.57
CA GLY A 27 -10.48 -18.38 -21.83
C GLY A 27 -10.22 -17.23 -22.82
N THR A 28 -10.87 -16.08 -22.62
CA THR A 28 -10.74 -14.89 -23.46
C THR A 28 -9.82 -13.88 -22.77
N PHE A 29 -8.64 -13.62 -23.36
CA PHE A 29 -7.70 -12.67 -22.77
C PHE A 29 -8.22 -11.23 -22.89
N ASN A 30 -8.84 -10.74 -21.82
CA ASN A 30 -9.35 -9.37 -21.78
C ASN A 30 -8.21 -8.38 -21.50
N LEU A 31 -7.70 -7.76 -22.56
CA LEU A 31 -6.66 -6.73 -22.51
C LEU A 31 -7.03 -5.56 -21.58
N PHE A 32 -8.30 -5.21 -21.44
CA PHE A 32 -8.73 -4.13 -20.56
C PHE A 32 -8.56 -4.50 -19.09
N VAL A 33 -9.01 -5.70 -18.69
CA VAL A 33 -8.85 -6.21 -17.32
C VAL A 33 -7.37 -6.44 -16.98
N ALA A 34 -6.60 -6.98 -17.93
CA ALA A 34 -5.17 -7.19 -17.75
C ALA A 34 -4.43 -5.87 -17.51
N ARG A 35 -4.82 -4.80 -18.21
CA ARG A 35 -4.24 -3.46 -18.01
C ARG A 35 -4.55 -2.88 -16.64
N ILE A 36 -5.78 -3.00 -16.16
CA ILE A 36 -6.15 -2.54 -14.81
C ILE A 36 -5.36 -3.31 -13.74
N ALA A 37 -5.22 -4.62 -13.90
CA ALA A 37 -4.43 -5.45 -12.99
C ALA A 37 -2.95 -5.03 -12.96
N VAL A 38 -2.34 -4.78 -14.14
CA VAL A 38 -0.95 -4.31 -14.25
C VAL A 38 -0.79 -2.89 -13.67
N ALA A 39 -1.72 -1.97 -13.94
CA ALA A 39 -1.69 -0.63 -13.39
C ALA A 39 -1.75 -0.64 -11.85
N SER A 40 -2.65 -1.46 -11.28
CA SER A 40 -2.77 -1.64 -9.83
C SER A 40 -1.50 -2.23 -9.22
N PHE A 41 -0.88 -3.20 -9.90
CA PHE A 41 0.37 -3.78 -9.45
C PHE A 41 1.52 -2.78 -9.45
N MET A 42 1.65 -1.99 -10.53
CA MET A 42 2.70 -0.98 -10.64
C MET A 42 2.49 0.16 -9.64
N ALA A 43 1.26 0.59 -9.43
CA ALA A 43 0.91 1.57 -8.41
C ALA A 43 1.33 1.11 -7.02
N TYR A 44 0.96 -0.11 -6.65
CA TYR A 44 1.33 -0.69 -5.36
C TYR A 44 2.84 -0.85 -5.24
N ALA A 45 3.52 -1.36 -6.28
CA ALA A 45 4.96 -1.57 -6.24
C ALA A 45 5.72 -0.25 -6.04
N LEU A 46 5.32 0.81 -6.76
CA LEU A 46 5.91 2.13 -6.61
C LEU A 46 5.57 2.75 -5.24
N GLY A 47 4.32 2.60 -4.78
CA GLY A 47 3.89 3.03 -3.45
C GLY A 47 4.71 2.38 -2.34
N GLN A 48 4.94 1.06 -2.42
CA GLN A 48 5.76 0.31 -1.45
C GLN A 48 7.25 0.69 -1.49
N ILE A 49 7.83 0.88 -2.67
CA ILE A 49 9.23 1.30 -2.78
C ILE A 49 9.42 2.68 -2.15
N LEU A 50 8.49 3.61 -2.41
CA LEU A 50 8.54 4.94 -1.83
C LEU A 50 8.29 4.91 -0.33
N ASP A 51 7.34 4.10 0.14
CA ASP A 51 7.08 3.84 1.56
C ASP A 51 8.39 3.40 2.25
N VAL A 52 9.05 2.34 1.76
CA VAL A 52 10.33 1.87 2.31
C VAL A 52 11.43 2.94 2.24
N HIS A 53 11.52 3.69 1.14
CA HIS A 53 12.57 4.71 0.98
C HIS A 53 12.37 5.90 1.92
N VAL A 54 11.14 6.40 2.04
CA VAL A 54 10.75 7.49 2.94
C VAL A 54 10.91 7.04 4.39
N PHE A 55 10.45 5.84 4.73
CA PHE A 55 10.64 5.26 6.07
C PHE A 55 12.13 5.17 6.43
N ASN A 56 12.96 4.61 5.55
CA ASN A 56 14.39 4.42 5.82
C ASN A 56 15.12 5.76 5.98
N ARG A 57 14.74 6.77 5.19
CA ARG A 57 15.31 8.12 5.29
C ARG A 57 14.87 8.85 6.57
N LEU A 58 13.60 8.76 6.94
CA LEU A 58 13.06 9.45 8.12
C LEU A 58 13.28 8.69 9.43
N ARG A 59 13.64 7.40 9.40
CA ARG A 59 14.02 6.62 10.59
C ARG A 59 15.20 7.23 11.36
N GLN A 60 16.07 7.98 10.69
CA GLN A 60 17.18 8.69 11.34
C GLN A 60 16.73 9.92 12.15
N SER A 61 15.47 10.33 12.05
CA SER A 61 14.92 11.46 12.80
C SER A 61 14.59 11.07 14.24
N ARG A 62 14.84 11.98 15.20
CA ARG A 62 14.55 11.79 16.65
C ARG A 62 13.07 11.51 17.00
N ARG A 63 12.16 11.63 16.04
CA ARG A 63 10.70 11.56 16.22
C ARG A 63 10.16 10.24 15.65
N TRP A 64 9.89 9.27 16.54
CA TRP A 64 9.46 7.90 16.21
C TRP A 64 8.20 7.80 15.33
N TRP A 65 7.25 8.73 15.48
CA TRP A 65 6.01 8.84 14.70
C TRP A 65 6.16 9.43 13.29
N LEU A 66 7.29 10.09 12.99
CA LEU A 66 7.43 10.88 11.76
C LEU A 66 7.67 9.97 10.55
N ALA A 67 8.51 8.95 10.73
CA ALA A 67 8.80 7.96 9.71
C ALA A 67 7.54 7.20 9.24
N PRO A 68 6.74 6.56 10.09
CA PRO A 68 5.54 5.83 9.66
C PRO A 68 4.49 6.74 9.05
N THR A 69 4.22 7.92 9.62
CA THR A 69 3.19 8.83 9.11
C THR A 69 3.56 9.38 7.72
N ALA A 70 4.81 9.84 7.54
CA ALA A 70 5.27 10.35 6.26
C ALA A 70 5.31 9.23 5.20
N SER A 71 5.82 8.06 5.57
CA SER A 71 5.88 6.87 4.70
C SER A 71 4.51 6.53 4.12
N THR A 72 3.49 6.41 4.98
CA THR A 72 2.13 6.09 4.55
C THR A 72 1.47 7.20 3.74
N LEU A 73 1.73 8.48 4.07
CA LEU A 73 1.23 9.62 3.29
C LEU A 73 1.81 9.63 1.87
N PHE A 74 3.14 9.53 1.74
CA PHE A 74 3.82 9.57 0.45
C PHE A 74 3.55 8.31 -0.38
N GLY A 75 3.54 7.13 0.25
CA GLY A 75 3.20 5.86 -0.41
C GLY A 75 1.80 5.86 -1.03
N ASN A 76 0.79 6.33 -0.30
CA ASN A 76 -0.59 6.41 -0.80
C ASN A 76 -0.77 7.46 -1.91
N ILE A 77 -0.07 8.60 -1.83
CA ILE A 77 -0.09 9.61 -2.90
C ILE A 77 0.51 9.02 -4.18
N SER A 78 1.67 8.37 -4.07
CA SER A 78 2.33 7.77 -5.24
C SER A 78 1.56 6.59 -5.83
N ASP A 79 0.92 5.75 -5.01
CA ASP A 79 0.01 4.70 -5.48
C ASP A 79 -1.13 5.30 -6.31
N THR A 80 -1.78 6.34 -5.79
CA THR A 80 -2.89 7.02 -6.48
C THR A 80 -2.42 7.65 -7.78
N VAL A 81 -1.32 8.42 -7.76
CA VAL A 81 -0.77 9.07 -8.96
C VAL A 81 -0.33 8.04 -10.01
N ALA A 82 0.35 6.98 -9.60
CA ALA A 82 0.82 5.93 -10.51
C ALA A 82 -0.34 5.14 -11.11
N PHE A 83 -1.36 4.81 -10.31
CA PHE A 83 -2.56 4.14 -10.79
C PHE A 83 -3.26 4.97 -11.87
N PHE A 84 -3.54 6.25 -11.59
CA PHE A 84 -4.21 7.12 -12.55
C PHE A 84 -3.35 7.43 -13.78
N PHE A 85 -2.03 7.60 -13.62
CA PHE A 85 -1.12 7.86 -14.73
C PHE A 85 -1.04 6.66 -15.69
N ILE A 86 -0.89 5.45 -15.15
CA ILE A 86 -0.76 4.22 -15.95
C ILE A 86 -2.12 3.81 -16.54
N ALA A 87 -3.21 3.95 -15.79
CA ALA A 87 -4.55 3.64 -16.28
C ALA A 87 -5.04 4.62 -17.36
N SER A 88 -4.73 5.93 -17.24
CA SER A 88 -5.18 6.96 -18.19
C SER A 88 -4.41 6.98 -19.52
N GLY A 89 -3.12 6.62 -19.52
CA GLY A 89 -2.35 6.52 -20.77
C GLY A 89 -2.80 5.39 -21.70
N ALA A 90 -3.52 4.39 -21.16
CA ALA A 90 -3.92 3.19 -21.90
C ALA A 90 -5.41 3.17 -22.30
N ALA A 91 -6.21 4.11 -21.80
CA ALA A 91 -7.65 4.18 -22.07
C ALA A 91 -8.00 5.50 -22.77
N ARG A 92 -8.72 5.44 -23.89
CA ARG A 92 -9.38 6.59 -24.55
C ARG A 92 -10.55 7.13 -23.71
N THR A 93 -10.64 6.75 -22.45
CA THR A 93 -11.55 7.32 -21.47
C THR A 93 -10.71 8.22 -20.60
N ARG A 94 -11.00 9.52 -20.67
CA ARG A 94 -10.56 10.50 -19.69
C ARG A 94 -11.12 10.08 -18.33
N LEU A 95 -10.44 9.16 -17.67
CA LEU A 95 -10.52 9.01 -16.22
C LEU A 95 -9.87 10.28 -15.70
N TRP A 96 -10.68 11.34 -15.67
CA TRP A 96 -10.35 12.62 -15.05
C TRP A 96 -9.72 12.35 -13.69
N PRO A 97 -8.93 13.30 -13.15
CA PRO A 97 -8.64 13.24 -11.72
C PRO A 97 -9.97 12.97 -11.00
N PRO A 98 -10.00 12.05 -10.01
CA PRO A 98 -11.19 11.93 -9.18
C PRO A 98 -11.56 13.35 -8.80
N THR A 99 -12.82 13.75 -9.02
CA THR A 99 -13.34 15.03 -8.56
C THR A 99 -12.72 15.27 -7.18
N GLY A 100 -12.06 16.42 -6.95
CA GLY A 100 -11.12 16.55 -5.82
C GLY A 100 -11.67 16.01 -4.50
N GLU A 101 -12.99 16.09 -4.32
CA GLU A 101 -13.78 15.45 -3.27
C GLU A 101 -13.60 13.93 -3.13
N ILE A 102 -13.74 13.11 -4.18
CA ILE A 102 -13.61 11.65 -4.12
C ILE A 102 -12.17 11.26 -3.74
N ALA A 103 -11.19 11.96 -4.31
CA ALA A 103 -9.77 11.77 -4.00
C ALA A 103 -9.50 12.07 -2.53
N LEU A 104 -10.06 13.19 -2.06
CA LEU A 104 -9.87 13.67 -0.70
C LEU A 104 -10.57 12.75 0.31
N VAL A 105 -11.74 12.21 0.00
CA VAL A 105 -12.44 11.24 0.85
C VAL A 105 -11.67 9.91 0.94
N ASP A 106 -11.24 9.33 -0.18
CA ASP A 106 -10.45 8.09 -0.19
C ASP A 106 -9.13 8.26 0.60
N TYR A 107 -8.42 9.36 0.33
CA TYR A 107 -7.20 9.70 1.03
C TYR A 107 -7.42 9.93 2.53
N SER A 108 -8.48 10.67 2.89
CA SER A 108 -8.81 10.96 4.29
C SER A 108 -9.14 9.69 5.06
N PHE A 109 -9.89 8.76 4.46
CA PHE A 109 -10.15 7.45 5.07
C PHE A 109 -8.87 6.63 5.26
N LYS A 110 -8.01 6.56 4.23
CA LYS A 110 -6.71 5.85 4.34
C LYS A 110 -5.83 6.43 5.43
N VAL A 111 -5.71 7.75 5.51
CA VAL A 111 -4.90 8.44 6.51
C VAL A 111 -5.49 8.29 7.92
N LEU A 112 -6.80 8.43 8.06
CA LEU A 112 -7.49 8.29 9.35
C LEU A 112 -7.32 6.89 9.92
N ILE A 113 -7.51 5.85 9.11
CA ILE A 113 -7.27 4.45 9.52
C ILE A 113 -5.79 4.26 9.91
N SER A 114 -4.86 4.83 9.14
CA SER A 114 -3.43 4.69 9.40
C SER A 114 -3.01 5.36 10.72
N ILE A 115 -3.57 6.53 11.03
CA ILE A 115 -3.27 7.24 12.29
C ILE A 115 -3.92 6.55 13.48
N ILE A 116 -5.14 6.03 13.36
CA ILE A 116 -5.87 5.40 14.47
C ILE A 116 -5.33 3.99 14.77
N PHE A 117 -4.96 3.21 13.76
CA PHE A 117 -4.57 1.80 13.94
C PHE A 117 -3.06 1.57 13.81
N PHE A 118 -2.43 2.02 12.73
CA PHE A 118 -1.03 1.70 12.45
C PHE A 118 -0.08 2.47 13.35
N LEU A 119 -0.35 3.76 13.63
CA LEU A 119 0.53 4.58 14.44
C LEU A 119 0.64 4.14 15.91
N PRO A 120 -0.46 3.81 16.63
CA PRO A 120 -0.38 3.31 18.01
C PRO A 120 0.22 1.92 18.06
N MET A 121 -0.13 1.04 17.11
CA MET A 121 0.41 -0.32 17.03
C MET A 121 1.93 -0.30 16.82
N TYR A 122 2.45 0.58 15.96
CA TYR A 122 3.88 0.77 15.79
C TYR A 122 4.55 1.23 17.09
N GLY A 123 3.96 2.19 17.80
CA GLY A 123 4.48 2.68 19.08
C GLY A 123 4.53 1.59 20.16
N VAL A 124 3.48 0.79 20.28
CA VAL A 124 3.41 -0.34 21.23
C VAL A 124 4.47 -1.39 20.87
N LEU A 125 4.55 -1.79 19.60
CA LEU A 125 5.49 -2.81 19.14
C LEU A 125 6.95 -2.37 19.36
N LEU A 126 7.27 -1.11 19.05
CA LEU A 126 8.59 -0.55 19.26
C LEU A 126 8.97 -0.55 20.74
N ASN A 127 8.08 -0.10 21.62
CA ASN A 127 8.32 -0.12 23.06
C ASN A 127 8.46 -1.54 23.62
N MET A 128 7.69 -2.51 23.11
CA MET A 128 7.82 -3.92 23.48
C MET A 128 9.17 -4.50 23.06
N LEU A 129 9.62 -4.21 21.84
CA LEU A 129 10.91 -4.67 21.32
C LEU A 129 12.08 -4.03 22.06
N LEU A 130 12.02 -2.71 22.32
CA LEU A 130 13.05 -2.00 23.09
C LEU A 130 13.17 -2.55 24.51
N LYS A 131 12.05 -2.80 25.20
CA LYS A 131 12.05 -3.44 26.53
C LYS A 131 12.67 -4.84 26.49
N ARG A 132 12.28 -5.68 25.52
CA ARG A 132 12.84 -7.03 25.37
C ARG A 132 14.33 -7.04 25.04
N LEU A 133 14.82 -6.05 24.29
CA LEU A 133 16.24 -5.92 23.96
C LEU A 133 17.06 -5.40 25.16
N ALA A 134 16.51 -4.43 25.91
CA ALA A 134 17.13 -3.92 27.14
C ALA A 134 17.21 -5.00 28.24
N ASP A 135 16.14 -5.76 28.47
CA ASP A 135 16.13 -6.88 29.42
C ASP A 135 17.19 -7.95 29.08
N LYS A 136 17.41 -8.20 27.77
CA LYS A 136 18.45 -9.15 27.33
C LYS A 136 19.86 -8.61 27.50
N SER A 137 20.09 -7.31 27.27
CA SER A 137 21.41 -6.71 27.51
C SER A 137 21.78 -6.73 29.00
N ASP A 138 20.82 -6.49 29.88
CA ASP A 138 21.04 -6.49 31.32
C ASP A 138 21.33 -7.91 31.86
N LEU A 139 20.66 -8.94 31.35
CA LEU A 139 20.99 -10.34 31.68
C LEU A 139 22.39 -10.75 31.20
N SER A 140 22.82 -10.24 30.03
CA SER A 140 24.13 -10.56 29.46
C SER A 140 25.27 -9.90 30.25
N ALA A 141 25.02 -8.73 30.84
CA ALA A 141 25.99 -8.00 31.68
C ALA A 141 26.15 -8.61 33.09
N LEU A 142 25.20 -9.44 33.55
CA LEU A 142 25.20 -10.07 34.88
C LEU A 142 25.79 -11.50 34.90
N GLN A 143 26.29 -12.03 33.78
CA GLN A 143 27.04 -13.30 33.78
C GLN A 143 28.53 -13.02 33.99
N PRO A 144 29.09 -13.30 35.18
CA PRO A 144 30.54 -13.25 35.37
C PRO A 144 31.18 -14.44 34.62
N SER A 145 32.22 -14.14 33.85
CA SER A 145 33.12 -15.11 33.20
C SER A 145 33.91 -15.94 34.22
#